data_AF-A0A134BCF3-F1
#
_entry.id   AF-A0A134BCF3-F1
#
_cell.length_a   1.000
_cell.length_b   1.000
_cell.length_c   1.000
_cell.angle_alpha   90.00
_cell.angle_beta   90.00
_cell.angle_gamma   90.00
#
_symmetry.space_group_name_H-M   'P 1'
#
loop_
_entity.id
_entity.type
_entity.pdbx_description
1 polymer ?
#
loop_
_entity_poly.entity_id
_entity_poly.type
_entity_poly.pdbx_seq_one_letter_code
_entity_poly.pdbx_strand_id
1 'polypeptide(L)'
;MASQEIIHTIATRLVVPPPFLVSPRAHAVGADATEASRHEFDRLSEEEQADVVRYNSLGVPMVLPLSLRLPLAGETDWLLPYEPMITITGKHIITKRQVAKSKARGSIKERWTLDDYSVKIEGILMSKADSYPEDDVRRLRKFCEAGEVIATSPLLELFGISRLVIESWEIPHTSGVRNQNYSLSCLSDDTYKLLLK
;
A
#
# COMPACT_ATOMS: atom_id res chain seq x y z
N MET A 1 -24.49 -43.24 -7.42
CA MET A 1 -24.60 -42.12 -8.36
C MET A 1 -24.81 -40.81 -7.58
N ALA A 2 -23.76 -40.27 -6.97
CA ALA A 2 -23.80 -38.96 -6.28
C ALA A 2 -22.37 -38.45 -6.01
N SER A 3 -21.46 -38.56 -6.99
CA SER A 3 -20.03 -38.22 -6.79
C SER A 3 -19.40 -37.48 -7.98
N GLN A 4 -20.20 -37.01 -8.94
CA GLN A 4 -19.71 -36.24 -10.10
C GLN A 4 -20.23 -34.79 -10.12
N GLU A 5 -21.32 -34.48 -9.40
CA GLU A 5 -21.89 -33.12 -9.39
C GLU A 5 -21.14 -32.17 -8.43
N ILE A 6 -20.56 -32.70 -7.35
CA ILE A 6 -19.86 -31.88 -6.33
C ILE A 6 -18.50 -31.36 -6.84
N ILE A 7 -17.87 -32.06 -7.78
CA ILE A 7 -16.57 -31.65 -8.35
C ILE A 7 -16.74 -30.54 -9.40
N HIS A 8 -17.89 -30.47 -10.08
CA HIS A 8 -18.16 -29.40 -11.05
C HIS A 8 -18.44 -28.05 -10.37
N THR A 9 -19.04 -28.04 -9.17
CA THR A 9 -19.38 -26.80 -8.44
C THR A 9 -18.15 -26.11 -7.83
N ILE A 10 -17.07 -26.85 -7.54
CA ILE A 10 -15.84 -26.30 -6.96
C ILE A 10 -14.92 -25.70 -8.05
N ALA A 11 -14.97 -26.20 -9.29
CA ALA A 11 -14.12 -25.75 -10.39
C ALA A 11 -14.53 -24.40 -11.00
N THR A 12 -15.72 -23.86 -10.70
CA THR A 12 -16.17 -22.55 -11.21
C THR A 12 -15.76 -21.37 -10.30
N ARG A 13 -15.13 -21.64 -9.14
CA ARG A 13 -14.76 -20.60 -8.15
C ARG A 13 -13.39 -19.94 -8.35
N LEU A 14 -12.68 -20.18 -9.46
CA LEU A 14 -11.30 -19.69 -9.60
C LEU A 14 -10.90 -19.37 -11.04
N VAL A 15 -11.71 -18.58 -11.76
CA VAL A 15 -11.22 -17.80 -12.91
C VAL A 15 -12.00 -16.49 -12.98
N VAL A 16 -11.60 -15.50 -12.18
CA VAL A 16 -11.92 -14.10 -12.51
C VAL A 16 -10.73 -13.61 -13.33
N PRO A 17 -10.88 -13.32 -14.63
CA PRO A 17 -9.79 -12.77 -15.41
C PRO A 17 -9.46 -11.36 -14.89
N PRO A 18 -8.19 -10.93 -14.97
CA PRO A 18 -7.79 -9.58 -14.56
C PRO A 18 -8.58 -8.51 -15.34
N PRO A 19 -8.82 -7.33 -14.76
CA PRO A 19 -9.80 -6.34 -15.22
C PRO A 19 -9.50 -5.69 -16.59
N PHE A 20 -8.45 -6.12 -17.29
CA PHE A 20 -8.01 -5.55 -18.56
C PHE A 20 -8.40 -6.35 -19.81
N LEU A 21 -9.14 -7.47 -19.68
CA LEU A 21 -9.48 -8.37 -20.79
C LEU A 21 -10.97 -8.43 -21.16
N VAL A 22 -11.74 -7.39 -20.87
CA VAL A 22 -13.07 -7.19 -21.46
C VAL A 22 -13.01 -5.98 -22.39
N SER A 23 -12.72 -6.21 -23.67
CA SER A 23 -13.02 -5.21 -24.69
C SER A 23 -14.53 -5.08 -24.81
N PRO A 24 -15.14 -3.91 -24.56
CA PRO A 24 -16.57 -3.75 -24.74
C PRO A 24 -16.86 -3.87 -26.24
N ARG A 25 -17.59 -4.94 -26.60
CA ARG A 25 -18.16 -5.07 -27.93
C ARG A 25 -19.21 -3.97 -28.06
N ALA A 26 -18.89 -2.93 -28.81
CA ALA A 26 -19.75 -1.78 -29.04
C ALA A 26 -21.11 -2.23 -29.56
N HIS A 27 -22.19 -1.90 -28.83
CA HIS A 27 -23.47 -1.43 -29.36
C HIS A 27 -24.37 -0.90 -28.23
N ALA A 28 -25.03 0.22 -28.54
CA ALA A 28 -26.12 0.90 -27.82
C ALA A 28 -25.75 1.88 -26.68
N VAL A 29 -25.55 3.13 -27.10
CA VAL A 29 -26.18 4.37 -26.58
C VAL A 29 -26.33 4.49 -25.05
N GLY A 30 -25.41 5.27 -24.46
CA GLY A 30 -25.75 6.30 -23.46
C GLY A 30 -26.37 5.82 -22.15
N ALA A 31 -25.65 5.01 -21.38
CA ALA A 31 -25.78 4.96 -19.94
C ALA A 31 -24.37 4.77 -19.36
N ASP A 32 -23.91 5.78 -18.64
CA ASP A 32 -22.53 5.92 -18.17
C ASP A 32 -22.08 4.73 -17.32
N ALA A 33 -20.89 4.20 -17.59
CA ALA A 33 -20.23 3.17 -16.78
C ALA A 33 -20.14 3.53 -15.27
N THR A 34 -20.27 4.83 -14.97
CA THR A 34 -20.37 5.42 -13.64
C THR A 34 -21.65 5.04 -12.88
N GLU A 35 -22.79 4.88 -13.57
CA GLU A 35 -24.05 4.48 -12.93
C GLU A 35 -24.09 2.97 -12.65
N ALA A 36 -23.57 2.16 -13.57
CA ALA A 36 -23.46 0.72 -13.37
C ALA A 36 -22.59 0.37 -12.14
N SER A 37 -21.50 1.11 -11.93
CA SER A 37 -20.64 0.96 -10.74
C SER A 37 -21.35 1.35 -9.43
N ARG A 38 -22.26 2.34 -9.48
CA ARG A 38 -23.07 2.76 -8.31
C ARG A 38 -24.10 1.69 -7.92
N HIS A 39 -24.71 1.04 -8.90
CA HIS A 39 -25.72 0.00 -8.66
C HIS A 39 -25.14 -1.32 -8.12
N GLU A 40 -23.85 -1.56 -8.29
CA GLU A 40 -23.16 -2.73 -7.76
C GLU A 40 -22.72 -2.52 -6.31
N PHE A 41 -22.28 -1.30 -5.97
CA PHE A 41 -21.96 -0.89 -4.60
C PHE A 41 -23.16 -1.02 -3.63
N ASP A 42 -24.35 -0.62 -4.10
CA ASP A 42 -25.60 -0.63 -3.33
C ASP A 42 -26.10 -2.05 -2.97
N ARG A 43 -25.52 -3.10 -3.57
CA ARG A 43 -25.91 -4.51 -3.37
C ARG A 43 -25.03 -5.25 -2.35
N LEU A 44 -23.94 -4.63 -1.91
CA LEU A 44 -23.06 -5.18 -0.88
C LEU A 44 -23.71 -4.99 0.50
N SER A 45 -23.48 -5.91 1.44
CA SER A 45 -23.93 -5.72 2.83
C SER A 45 -23.24 -4.52 3.49
N GLU A 46 -23.84 -3.91 4.52
CA GLU A 46 -23.25 -2.74 5.22
C GLU A 46 -21.82 -3.00 5.71
N GLU A 47 -21.52 -4.26 6.09
CA GLU A 47 -20.20 -4.72 6.52
C GLU A 47 -19.20 -4.82 5.34
N GLU A 48 -19.65 -5.29 4.18
CA GLU A 48 -18.84 -5.36 2.95
C GLU A 48 -18.63 -3.98 2.32
N GLN A 49 -19.61 -3.07 2.41
CA GLN A 49 -19.47 -1.68 1.97
C GLN A 49 -18.46 -0.91 2.83
N ALA A 50 -18.42 -1.18 4.14
CA ALA A 50 -17.49 -0.57 5.08
C ALA A 50 -16.03 -1.05 4.90
N ASP A 51 -15.84 -2.27 4.41
CA ASP A 51 -14.50 -2.76 4.05
C ASP A 51 -13.99 -2.16 2.73
N VAL A 52 -14.88 -1.73 1.84
CA VAL A 52 -14.50 -1.12 0.56
C VAL A 52 -14.14 0.37 0.69
N VAL A 53 -14.75 1.11 1.63
CA VAL A 53 -14.53 2.56 1.76
C VAL A 53 -14.23 2.95 3.20
N ARG A 54 -12.95 3.16 3.50
CA ARG A 54 -12.52 3.78 4.75
C ARG A 54 -12.68 5.29 4.66
N TYR A 55 -13.14 5.93 5.73
CA TYR A 55 -13.29 7.39 5.79
C TYR A 55 -12.18 8.01 6.64
N ASN A 56 -11.76 9.21 6.25
CA ASN A 56 -10.81 10.00 7.02
C ASN A 56 -11.49 10.71 8.21
N SER A 57 -10.70 11.38 9.05
CA SER A 57 -11.21 12.11 10.21
C SER A 57 -12.19 13.26 9.87
N LEU A 58 -12.23 13.69 8.60
CA LEU A 58 -13.16 14.70 8.06
C LEU A 58 -14.37 14.07 7.35
N GLY A 59 -14.50 12.74 7.31
CA GLY A 59 -15.59 12.03 6.63
C GLY A 59 -15.44 11.95 5.11
N VAL A 60 -14.26 12.23 4.56
CA VAL A 60 -13.95 12.04 3.15
C VAL A 60 -13.50 10.59 2.93
N PRO A 61 -14.03 9.89 1.92
CA PRO A 61 -13.61 8.52 1.62
C PRO A 61 -12.14 8.50 1.19
N MET A 62 -11.40 7.53 1.71
CA MET A 62 -10.03 7.21 1.34
C MET A 62 -10.02 6.12 0.28
N VAL A 63 -9.13 6.24 -0.71
CA VAL A 63 -8.97 5.23 -1.76
C VAL A 63 -7.88 4.23 -1.37
N LEU A 64 -6.77 4.71 -0.83
CA LEU A 64 -5.63 3.93 -0.37
C LEU A 64 -5.35 4.20 1.11
N PRO A 65 -6.23 3.76 2.02
CA PRO A 65 -6.00 3.91 3.45
C PRO A 65 -4.68 3.23 3.85
N LEU A 66 -3.93 3.88 4.76
CA LEU A 66 -2.73 3.33 5.36
C LEU A 66 -2.98 3.10 6.85
N SER A 67 -2.74 1.87 7.29
CA SER A 67 -2.78 1.50 8.70
C SER A 67 -1.39 1.07 9.15
N LEU A 68 -0.98 1.51 10.34
CA LEU A 68 0.31 1.17 10.95
C LEU A 68 0.10 0.40 12.26
N ARG A 69 0.89 -0.64 12.48
CA ARG A 69 0.90 -1.41 13.71
C ARG A 69 2.32 -1.74 14.14
N LEU A 70 2.58 -1.70 15.44
CA LEU A 70 3.84 -2.20 15.98
C LEU A 70 3.82 -3.75 15.99
N PRO A 71 4.95 -4.41 15.70
CA PRO A 71 5.03 -5.87 15.68
C PRO A 71 4.88 -6.53 17.06
N LEU A 72 4.77 -5.74 18.13
CA LEU A 72 4.60 -6.21 19.50
C LEU A 72 3.21 -6.84 19.72
N ALA A 73 3.16 -7.92 20.50
CA ALA A 73 1.92 -8.61 20.82
C ALA A 73 0.94 -7.70 21.59
N GLY A 74 -0.27 -7.51 21.06
CA GLY A 74 -1.35 -6.75 21.69
C GLY A 74 -1.50 -5.30 21.21
N GLU A 75 -0.67 -4.84 20.28
CA GLU A 75 -0.81 -3.49 19.71
C GLU A 75 -1.94 -3.43 18.66
N THR A 76 -2.78 -2.40 18.74
CA THR A 76 -3.88 -2.17 17.80
C THR A 76 -3.40 -1.47 16.53
N ASP A 77 -3.98 -1.84 15.38
CA ASP A 77 -3.80 -1.12 14.12
C ASP A 77 -4.24 0.36 14.26
N TRP A 78 -3.36 1.27 13.87
CA TRP A 78 -3.65 2.68 13.76
C TRP A 78 -3.89 3.06 12.30
N LEU A 79 -5.16 3.26 11.93
CA LEU A 79 -5.50 3.91 10.68
C LEU A 79 -5.08 5.38 10.75
N LEU A 80 -4.31 5.84 9.77
CA LEU A 80 -3.91 7.25 9.73
C LEU A 80 -5.15 8.15 9.58
N PRO A 81 -5.20 9.31 10.27
CA PRO A 81 -6.35 10.21 10.19
C PRO A 81 -6.62 10.75 8.78
N TYR A 82 -5.56 10.89 7.98
CA TYR A 82 -5.58 11.38 6.60
C TYR A 82 -4.82 10.42 5.69
N GLU A 83 -5.30 10.28 4.45
CA GLU A 83 -4.67 9.43 3.45
C GLU A 83 -3.30 10.01 3.06
N PRO A 84 -2.20 9.28 3.31
CA PRO A 84 -0.88 9.73 2.94
C PRO A 84 -0.59 9.45 1.47
N MET A 85 0.35 10.21 0.92
CA MET A 85 0.98 9.89 -0.36
C MET A 85 2.05 8.81 -0.12
N ILE A 86 1.90 7.67 -0.81
CA ILE A 86 2.85 6.55 -0.75
C ILE A 86 3.60 6.48 -2.08
N THR A 87 4.92 6.56 -2.03
CA THR A 87 5.80 6.37 -3.18
C THR A 87 6.62 5.10 -2.99
N ILE A 88 6.50 4.14 -3.91
CA ILE A 88 7.25 2.88 -3.88
C ILE A 88 8.31 2.92 -4.98
N THR A 89 9.56 2.72 -4.61
CA THR A 89 10.71 2.70 -5.52
C THR A 89 11.38 1.34 -5.46
N GLY A 90 11.36 0.61 -6.57
CA GLY A 90 12.10 -0.64 -6.74
C GLY A 90 13.39 -0.42 -7.55
N LYS A 91 14.46 -1.13 -7.20
CA LYS A 91 15.75 -1.04 -7.88
C LYS A 91 16.30 -2.43 -8.17
N HIS A 92 17.01 -2.58 -9.28
CA HIS A 92 17.76 -3.81 -9.56
C HIS A 92 19.24 -3.59 -9.29
N ILE A 93 19.88 -4.58 -8.67
CA ILE A 93 21.32 -4.61 -8.49
C ILE A 93 21.94 -5.08 -9.82
N ILE A 94 22.59 -4.14 -10.53
CA ILE A 94 23.17 -4.38 -11.85
C ILE A 94 24.65 -3.98 -11.83
N THR A 95 25.52 -4.95 -12.09
CA THR A 95 26.96 -4.71 -12.27
C THR A 95 27.26 -4.45 -13.74
N LYS A 96 27.98 -3.37 -14.04
CA LYS A 96 28.38 -2.99 -15.40
C LYS A 96 29.85 -3.34 -15.60
N ARG A 97 30.12 -4.36 -16.43
CA ARG A 97 31.48 -4.78 -16.75
C ARG A 97 31.92 -4.18 -18.08
N GLN A 98 33.08 -3.53 -18.06
CA GLN A 98 33.76 -3.07 -19.28
C GLN A 98 34.61 -4.20 -19.83
N VAL A 99 34.54 -4.45 -21.14
CA VAL A 99 35.31 -5.51 -21.80
C VAL A 99 36.36 -4.88 -22.70
N ALA A 100 37.62 -5.18 -22.43
CA ALA A 100 38.73 -4.73 -23.26
C ALA A 100 38.58 -5.27 -24.68
N LYS A 101 38.77 -4.40 -25.68
CA LYS A 101 38.69 -4.73 -27.12
C LYS A 101 37.31 -5.25 -27.58
N SER A 102 36.25 -4.95 -26.83
CA SER A 102 34.88 -5.16 -27.32
C SER A 102 34.67 -4.41 -28.64
N LYS A 103 34.14 -5.11 -29.65
CA LYS A 103 33.68 -4.48 -30.90
C LYS A 103 32.34 -3.77 -30.73
N ALA A 104 31.61 -4.07 -29.66
CA ALA A 104 30.33 -3.45 -29.33
C ALA A 104 30.52 -2.25 -28.39
N ARG A 105 29.73 -1.20 -28.61
CA ARG A 105 29.70 0.00 -27.76
C ARG A 105 29.02 -0.30 -26.42
N GLY A 106 29.68 0.07 -25.33
CA GLY A 106 29.10 0.07 -23.99
C GLY A 106 29.66 -1.01 -23.07
N SER A 107 28.91 -1.30 -22.01
CA SER A 107 29.24 -2.29 -20.98
C SER A 107 28.28 -3.47 -21.03
N ILE A 108 28.79 -4.64 -20.62
CA ILE A 108 27.94 -5.81 -20.36
C ILE A 108 27.26 -5.59 -19.00
N LYS A 109 25.94 -5.72 -18.97
CA LYS A 109 25.13 -5.58 -17.75
C LYS A 109 24.84 -6.96 -17.17
N GLU A 110 25.35 -7.21 -15.98
CA GLU A 110 25.09 -8.42 -15.22
C GLU A 110 24.03 -8.07 -14.15
N ARG A 111 22.84 -8.67 -14.27
CA ARG A 111 21.74 -8.46 -13.33
C ARG A 111 21.85 -9.49 -12.21
N TRP A 112 22.00 -9.03 -10.97
CA TRP A 112 22.09 -9.89 -9.79
C TRP A 112 20.69 -10.19 -9.26
N THR A 113 20.12 -9.24 -8.53
CA THR A 113 18.85 -9.41 -7.82
C THR A 113 18.03 -8.13 -7.88
N LEU A 114 16.78 -8.23 -7.44
CA LEU A 114 16.01 -7.07 -7.02
C LEU A 114 16.58 -6.60 -5.67
N ASP A 115 16.74 -5.29 -5.52
CA ASP A 115 17.09 -4.60 -4.27
C ASP A 115 15.81 -4.43 -3.43
N ASP A 116 15.94 -4.04 -2.18
CA ASP A 116 14.77 -3.80 -1.33
C ASP A 116 13.91 -2.64 -1.89
N TYR A 117 12.60 -2.69 -1.65
CA TYR A 117 11.72 -1.57 -2.01
C TYR A 117 11.93 -0.42 -1.04
N SER A 118 12.26 0.76 -1.58
CA SER A 118 12.24 2.01 -0.81
C SER A 118 10.84 2.60 -0.87
N VAL A 119 10.22 2.75 0.31
CA VAL A 119 8.86 3.27 0.46
C VAL A 119 8.94 4.61 1.17
N LYS A 120 8.48 5.67 0.49
CA LYS A 120 8.36 7.01 1.08
C LYS A 120 6.90 7.31 1.38
N ILE A 121 6.62 7.68 2.62
CA ILE A 121 5.25 7.99 3.10
C ILE A 121 5.23 9.45 3.52
N GLU A 122 4.47 10.27 2.79
CA GLU A 122 4.35 11.69 3.04
C GLU A 122 2.90 12.05 3.34
N GLY A 123 2.67 12.86 4.36
CA GLY A 123 1.31 13.24 4.71
C GLY A 123 1.25 14.44 5.64
N ILE A 124 0.02 14.71 6.07
CA ILE A 124 -0.31 15.80 6.98
C ILE A 124 -1.18 15.26 8.11
N LEU A 125 -0.86 15.67 9.32
CA LEU A 125 -1.71 15.50 10.49
C LEU A 125 -2.44 16.82 10.70
N MET A 126 -3.76 16.77 10.85
CA MET A 126 -4.57 17.95 11.12
C MET A 126 -5.49 17.68 12.31
N SER A 127 -5.54 18.64 13.23
CA SER A 127 -6.50 18.61 14.33
C SER A 127 -7.85 19.14 13.88
N LYS A 128 -8.94 18.55 14.39
CA LYS A 128 -10.29 19.10 14.26
C LYS A 128 -10.49 20.36 15.13
N ALA A 129 -9.77 20.44 16.24
CA ALA A 129 -9.76 21.60 17.12
C ALA A 129 -8.85 22.71 16.58
N ASP A 130 -8.95 23.92 17.13
CA ASP A 130 -8.06 25.04 16.78
C ASP A 130 -6.67 24.97 17.45
N SER A 131 -6.21 23.74 17.70
CA SER A 131 -4.98 23.42 18.41
C SER A 131 -4.08 22.52 17.58
N TYR A 132 -2.81 22.44 17.97
CA TYR A 132 -1.85 21.52 17.36
C TYR A 132 -2.25 20.05 17.59
N PRO A 133 -2.09 19.15 16.61
CA PRO A 133 -2.43 17.73 16.71
C PRO A 133 -1.39 16.96 17.55
N GLU A 134 -1.27 17.30 18.84
CA GLU A 134 -0.27 16.73 19.74
C GLU A 134 -0.39 15.21 19.88
N ASP A 135 -1.62 14.69 19.97
CA ASP A 135 -1.85 13.26 20.20
C ASP A 135 -1.47 12.41 18.99
N ASP A 136 -1.81 12.87 17.78
CA ASP A 136 -1.44 12.19 16.53
C ASP A 136 0.07 12.26 16.30
N VAL A 137 0.70 13.41 16.58
CA VAL A 137 2.17 13.56 16.47
C VAL A 137 2.88 12.67 17.49
N ARG A 138 2.39 12.61 18.73
CA ARG A 138 2.93 11.72 19.77
C ARG A 138 2.77 10.26 19.40
N ARG A 139 1.66 9.90 18.75
CA ARG A 139 1.42 8.53 18.25
C ARG A 139 2.36 8.20 17.09
N LEU A 140 2.49 9.08 16.10
CA LEU A 140 3.43 8.92 14.99
C LEU A 140 4.88 8.76 15.47
N ARG A 141 5.28 9.58 16.44
CA ARG A 141 6.62 9.51 17.07
C ARG A 141 6.92 8.11 17.61
N LYS A 142 5.96 7.43 18.24
CA LYS A 142 6.16 6.06 18.76
C LYS A 142 6.49 5.07 17.64
N PHE A 143 5.83 5.20 16.48
CA PHE A 143 6.13 4.36 15.32
C PHE A 143 7.53 4.65 14.77
N CYS A 144 7.90 5.92 14.65
CA CYS A 144 9.24 6.31 14.23
C CYS A 144 10.33 5.78 15.16
N GLU A 145 10.15 5.90 16.48
CA GLU A 145 11.13 5.45 17.47
C GLU A 145 11.22 3.91 17.59
N ALA A 146 10.16 3.18 17.22
CA ALA A 146 10.18 1.71 17.23
C ALA A 146 11.04 1.10 16.10
N GLY A 147 11.20 1.80 14.97
CA GLY A 147 12.02 1.38 13.84
C GLY A 147 11.38 0.32 12.94
N GLU A 148 10.72 -0.71 13.49
CA GLU A 148 9.97 -1.71 12.72
C GLU A 148 8.46 -1.47 12.83
N VAL A 149 7.77 -1.44 11.69
CA VAL A 149 6.33 -1.24 11.62
C VAL A 149 5.70 -2.19 10.60
N ILE A 150 4.54 -2.71 10.93
CA ILE A 150 3.68 -3.45 10.01
C ILE A 150 2.73 -2.43 9.37
N ALA A 151 2.82 -2.30 8.05
CA ALA A 151 2.06 -1.33 7.28
C ALA A 151 1.09 -2.04 6.35
N THR A 152 -0.20 -1.71 6.49
CA THR A 152 -1.27 -2.30 5.69
C THR A 152 -1.86 -1.21 4.81
N SER A 153 -1.76 -1.39 3.50
CA SER A 153 -2.39 -0.53 2.49
C SER A 153 -2.61 -1.37 1.23
N PRO A 154 -3.74 -1.19 0.51
CA PRO A 154 -3.99 -1.91 -0.74
C PRO A 154 -2.83 -1.77 -1.73
N LEU A 155 -2.17 -0.60 -1.79
CA LEU A 155 -1.03 -0.38 -2.67
C LEU A 155 0.17 -1.24 -2.25
N LEU A 156 0.49 -1.31 -0.96
CA LEU A 156 1.64 -2.09 -0.45
C LEU A 156 1.43 -3.59 -0.64
N GLU A 157 0.19 -4.06 -0.44
CA GLU A 157 -0.20 -5.45 -0.64
C GLU A 157 -0.02 -5.92 -2.08
N LEU A 158 -0.28 -5.06 -3.08
CA LEU A 158 -0.04 -5.38 -4.48
C LEU A 158 1.44 -5.67 -4.79
N PHE A 159 2.36 -5.06 -4.02
CA PHE A 159 3.80 -5.33 -4.12
C PHE A 159 4.27 -6.43 -3.16
N GLY A 160 3.37 -7.04 -2.38
CA GLY A 160 3.71 -8.04 -1.38
C GLY A 160 4.43 -7.48 -0.15
N ILE A 161 4.38 -6.17 0.06
CA ILE A 161 5.06 -5.49 1.17
C ILE A 161 4.11 -5.45 2.36
N SER A 162 4.51 -6.05 3.49
CA SER A 162 3.74 -6.05 4.74
C SER A 162 4.49 -5.42 5.91
N ARG A 163 5.83 -5.52 5.91
CA ARG A 163 6.70 -4.96 6.94
C ARG A 163 7.57 -3.88 6.34
N LEU A 164 7.71 -2.81 7.10
CA LEU A 164 8.54 -1.67 6.77
C LEU A 164 9.48 -1.41 7.95
N VAL A 165 10.74 -1.14 7.61
CA VAL A 165 11.72 -0.59 8.55
C VAL A 165 11.88 0.89 8.23
N ILE A 166 11.71 1.74 9.24
CA ILE A 166 11.85 3.19 9.10
C ILE A 166 13.34 3.54 9.18
N GLU A 167 13.90 4.06 8.08
CA GLU A 167 15.30 4.49 8.00
C GLU A 167 15.46 5.92 8.54
N SER A 168 14.56 6.81 8.14
CA SER A 168 14.58 8.22 8.54
C SER A 168 13.17 8.82 8.56
N TRP A 169 12.99 9.86 9.37
CA TRP A 169 11.75 10.61 9.44
C TRP A 169 12.03 12.10 9.56
N GLU A 170 11.20 12.89 8.90
CA GLU A 170 11.26 14.35 8.90
C GLU A 170 9.90 14.91 9.30
N ILE A 171 9.90 15.86 10.23
CA ILE A 171 8.70 16.57 10.70
C ILE A 171 8.96 18.06 10.46
N PRO A 172 8.80 18.55 9.21
CA PRO A 172 9.14 19.93 8.87
C PRO A 172 8.17 20.92 9.50
N HIS A 173 8.63 22.15 9.73
CA HIS A 173 7.73 23.22 10.15
C HIS A 173 6.66 23.46 9.10
N THR A 174 5.39 23.48 9.54
CA THR A 174 4.23 23.71 8.68
C THR A 174 3.58 25.03 9.09
N SER A 175 3.09 25.79 8.11
CA SER A 175 2.37 27.03 8.37
C SER A 175 0.95 26.74 8.87
N GLY A 176 0.66 27.19 10.08
CA GLY A 176 -0.64 27.00 10.73
C GLY A 176 -0.49 26.36 12.11
N VAL A 177 -1.50 26.56 12.96
CA VAL A 177 -1.50 25.99 14.32
C VAL A 177 -2.00 24.56 14.33
N ARG A 178 -2.85 24.19 13.37
CA ARG A 178 -3.61 22.92 13.35
C ARG A 178 -2.96 21.80 12.54
N ASN A 179 -1.89 22.09 11.80
CA ASN A 179 -1.33 21.18 10.82
C ASN A 179 0.13 20.83 11.12
N GLN A 180 0.49 19.58 10.84
CA GLN A 180 1.85 19.09 10.91
C GLN A 180 2.13 18.14 9.74
N ASN A 181 3.01 18.54 8.84
CA ASN A 181 3.50 17.66 7.79
C ASN A 181 4.50 16.65 8.35
N TYR A 182 4.57 15.48 7.73
CA TYR A 182 5.58 14.48 8.03
C TYR A 182 6.00 13.75 6.74
N SER A 183 7.25 13.27 6.73
CA SER A 183 7.81 12.42 5.68
C SER A 183 8.58 11.28 6.34
N LEU A 184 8.25 10.05 5.99
CA LEU A 184 8.94 8.83 6.43
C LEU A 184 9.64 8.20 5.23
N SER A 185 10.90 7.85 5.41
CA SER A 185 11.64 7.02 4.44
C SER A 185 11.82 5.63 5.05
N CYS A 186 11.26 4.63 4.39
CA CYS A 186 11.22 3.27 4.85
C CYS A 186 11.81 2.30 3.81
N LEU A 187 12.22 1.13 4.27
CA LEU A 187 12.64 -0.01 3.44
C LEU A 187 11.69 -1.18 3.70
N SER A 188 11.35 -1.94 2.66
CA SER A 188 10.62 -3.19 2.80
C SER A 188 11.48 -4.23 3.51
N ASP A 189 10.89 -4.98 4.42
CA ASP A 189 11.56 -6.09 5.09
C ASP A 189 10.77 -7.38 4.96
N ASP A 190 11.49 -8.49 4.94
CA ASP A 190 10.96 -9.85 4.90
C ASP A 190 11.50 -10.61 6.12
N THR A 191 10.61 -11.34 6.82
CA THR A 191 11.05 -12.09 8.00
C THR A 191 11.88 -13.31 7.58
N TYR A 192 13.19 -13.24 7.79
CA TYR A 192 14.08 -14.40 7.64
C TYR A 192 14.38 -15.03 8.99
N LYS A 193 14.09 -16.33 9.13
CA LYS A 193 14.58 -17.12 10.26
C LYS A 193 16.05 -17.42 10.04
N LEU A 194 16.92 -16.55 10.56
CA LEU A 194 18.34 -16.85 10.68
C LEU A 194 18.48 -18.02 11.65
N LEU A 195 18.58 -19.24 11.11
CA LEU A 195 18.90 -20.41 11.91
C LEU A 195 20.34 -20.25 12.39
N LEU A 196 20.50 -19.76 13.62
CA LEU A 196 21.75 -19.88 14.35
C LEU A 196 21.97 -21.38 14.62
N LYS A 197 23.06 -21.91 14.10
CA LYS A 197 23.53 -23.28 14.35
C LYS A 197 24.26 -23.35 15.69
#